data_AF-A0A951FH89-F1
#
_entry.id   AF-A0A951FH89-F1
#
_cell.length_a   1.000
_cell.length_b   1.000
_cell.length_c   1.000
_cell.angle_alpha   90.00
_cell.angle_beta   90.00
_cell.angle_gamma   90.00
#
_symmetry.space_group_name_H-M   'P 1'
#
loop_
_entity.id
_entity.type
_entity.pdbx_description
1 polymer ?
#
loop_
_entity_poly.entity_id
_entity_poly.type
_entity_poly.pdbx_seq_one_letter_code
_entity_poly.pdbx_strand_id
1 'polypeptide(L)'
;FGGGAWNIFLFRQFFASIPRELEEAAMLDGASRLHIFWRIILPNSKAVLAVVTVFAIQGFWTDIFNPVIYLNTRENYTLALGVTNMIGAQVTRFGPLMAASVLMTVPMILLYFFVQRYIAEGVVMSGVKG
;
A
#
# COMPACT_ATOMS: atom_id res chain seq x y z
N PHE A 1 -11.10 2.90 1.71
CA PHE A 1 -10.04 3.49 0.88
C PHE A 1 -9.04 4.24 1.76
N GLY A 2 -7.74 3.87 1.72
CA GLY A 2 -6.64 4.53 2.45
C GLY A 2 -6.64 4.35 3.99
N GLY A 3 -7.72 4.75 4.66
CA GLY A 3 -7.96 4.64 6.11
C GLY A 3 -8.87 3.47 6.50
N GLY A 4 -8.81 2.35 5.79
CA GLY A 4 -9.54 1.14 6.19
C GLY A 4 -9.05 0.63 7.55
N ALA A 5 -9.92 -0.06 8.30
CA ALA A 5 -9.61 -0.57 9.64
C ALA A 5 -8.29 -1.36 9.70
N TRP A 6 -7.99 -2.13 8.64
CA TRP A 6 -6.72 -2.85 8.49
C TRP A 6 -5.50 -1.92 8.48
N ASN A 7 -5.52 -0.86 7.67
CA ASN A 7 -4.39 0.06 7.57
C ASN A 7 -4.19 0.83 8.88
N ILE A 8 -5.29 1.26 9.51
CA ILE A 8 -5.24 1.92 10.83
C ILE A 8 -4.63 0.97 11.88
N PHE A 9 -5.05 -0.29 11.86
CA PHE A 9 -4.49 -1.31 12.75
C PHE A 9 -2.99 -1.51 12.53
N LEU A 10 -2.54 -1.61 11.27
CA LEU A 10 -1.11 -1.74 10.94
C LEU A 10 -0.29 -0.54 11.43
N PHE A 11 -0.76 0.69 11.15
CA PHE A 11 -0.09 1.90 11.66
C PHE A 11 -0.03 1.92 13.18
N ARG A 12 -1.16 1.63 13.85
CA ARG A 12 -1.22 1.60 15.32
C ARG A 12 -0.26 0.56 15.90
N GLN A 13 -0.19 -0.62 15.30
CA GLN A 13 0.72 -1.68 15.75
C GLN A 13 2.19 -1.29 15.54
N PHE A 14 2.50 -0.63 14.42
CA PHE A 14 3.85 -0.14 14.17
C PHE A 14 4.23 1.00 15.11
N PHE A 15 3.36 1.99 15.32
CA PHE A 15 3.63 3.09 16.25
C PHE A 15 3.84 2.59 17.69
N ALA A 16 3.10 1.56 18.11
CA ALA A 16 3.31 0.92 19.42
C ALA A 16 4.68 0.23 19.56
N SER A 17 5.38 -0.04 18.46
CA SER A 17 6.74 -0.59 18.48
C SER A 17 7.83 0.48 18.67
N ILE A 18 7.51 1.75 18.43
CA ILE A 18 8.44 2.88 18.58
C ILE A 18 8.63 3.16 20.09
N PRO A 19 9.88 3.26 20.59
CA PRO A 19 10.13 3.58 22.00
C PRO A 19 9.51 4.92 22.40
N ARG A 20 8.71 4.93 23.47
CA ARG A 20 8.03 6.14 23.98
C ARG A 20 9.02 7.19 24.48
N GLU A 21 10.20 6.76 24.91
CA GLU A 21 11.30 7.60 25.38
C GLU A 21 11.69 8.69 24.35
N LEU A 22 11.57 8.39 23.04
CA LEU A 22 11.84 9.36 21.98
C LEU A 22 10.84 10.53 21.99
N GLU A 23 9.56 10.24 22.26
CA GLU A 23 8.53 11.27 22.38
C GLU A 23 8.70 12.05 23.69
N GLU A 24 8.97 11.36 24.80
CA GLU A 24 9.14 11.97 26.12
C GLU A 24 10.34 12.93 26.15
N ALA A 25 11.48 12.54 25.57
CA ALA A 25 12.65 13.42 25.44
C ALA A 25 12.33 14.68 24.62
N ALA A 26 11.67 14.54 23.48
CA ALA A 26 11.30 15.69 22.65
C ALA A 26 10.27 16.62 23.34
N MET A 27 9.38 16.06 24.15
CA MET A 27 8.46 16.85 24.98
C MET A 27 9.19 17.63 26.08
N LEU A 28 10.23 17.04 26.70
CA LEU A 28 11.09 17.74 27.65
C LEU A 28 11.87 18.89 26.99
N ASP A 29 12.25 18.72 25.72
CA ASP A 29 12.88 19.77 24.89
C ASP A 29 11.88 20.85 24.42
N GLY A 30 10.60 20.77 24.83
CA GLY A 30 9.56 21.75 24.49
C GLY A 30 8.97 21.58 23.09
N ALA A 31 9.19 20.45 22.42
CA ALA A 31 8.60 20.20 21.10
C ALA A 31 7.07 20.02 21.19
N SER A 32 6.34 20.65 20.26
CA SER A 32 4.89 20.44 20.13
C SER A 32 4.58 19.04 19.59
N ARG A 33 3.38 18.51 19.89
CA ARG A 33 2.95 17.18 19.39
C ARG A 33 3.03 17.06 17.86
N LEU A 34 2.69 18.13 17.15
CA LEU A 34 2.78 18.16 15.69
C LEU A 34 4.24 18.09 15.22
N HIS A 35 5.15 18.78 15.91
CA HIS A 35 6.58 18.69 15.65
C HIS A 35 7.10 17.26 15.84
N ILE A 36 6.75 16.62 16.97
CA ILE A 36 7.13 15.24 17.28
C ILE A 36 6.64 14.28 16.19
N PHE A 37 5.38 14.42 15.77
CA PHE A 37 4.82 13.59 14.70
C PHE A 37 5.64 13.69 13.39
N TRP A 38 5.87 14.90 12.89
CA TRP A 38 6.55 15.10 11.60
C TRP A 38 8.04 14.83 11.64
N ARG A 39 8.71 15.08 12.77
CA ARG A 39 10.18 15.01 12.89
C ARG A 39 10.67 13.69 13.46
N ILE A 40 9.86 12.99 14.26
CA ILE A 40 10.27 11.77 14.96
C ILE A 40 9.44 10.58 14.48
N ILE A 41 8.12 10.63 14.60
CA ILE A 41 7.27 9.46 14.30
C ILE A 41 7.25 9.14 12.81
N LEU A 42 6.97 10.12 11.96
CA LEU A 42 6.82 9.90 10.53
C LEU A 42 8.12 9.38 9.86
N PRO A 43 9.32 9.93 10.12
CA PRO A 43 10.55 9.41 9.52
C PRO A 43 10.93 8.00 9.97
N ASN A 44 10.56 7.61 11.20
CA ASN A 44 10.74 6.25 11.71
C ASN A 44 9.67 5.27 11.17
N SER A 45 8.60 5.79 10.58
CA SER A 45 7.47 5.00 10.06
C SER A 45 7.59 4.63 8.59
N LYS A 46 8.77 4.81 7.97
CA LYS A 46 8.99 4.50 6.54
C LYS A 46 8.61 3.07 6.17
N ALA A 47 8.91 2.09 7.04
CA ALA A 47 8.59 0.69 6.79
C ALA A 47 7.08 0.43 6.75
N VAL A 48 6.29 0.92 7.72
CA VAL A 48 4.83 0.74 7.69
C VAL A 48 4.17 1.56 6.58
N LEU A 49 4.69 2.75 6.29
CA LEU A 49 4.22 3.56 5.15
C LEU A 49 4.40 2.79 3.83
N ALA A 50 5.58 2.22 3.63
CA ALA A 50 5.89 1.35 2.49
C ALA A 50 4.87 0.22 2.34
N VAL A 51 4.64 -0.54 3.41
CA VAL A 51 3.70 -1.66 3.43
C VAL A 51 2.28 -1.21 3.10
N VAL A 52 1.78 -0.18 3.77
CA VAL A 52 0.41 0.32 3.56
C VAL A 52 0.25 0.90 2.16
N THR A 53 1.25 1.61 1.62
CA THR A 53 1.22 2.14 0.25
C THR A 53 1.10 1.01 -0.77
N VAL A 54 1.87 -0.07 -0.62
CA VAL A 54 1.79 -1.24 -1.52
C VAL A 54 0.41 -1.86 -1.49
N PHE A 55 -0.12 -2.16 -0.30
CA PHE A 55 -1.44 -2.77 -0.18
C PHE A 55 -2.57 -1.85 -0.64
N ALA A 56 -2.46 -0.54 -0.40
CA ALA A 56 -3.44 0.42 -0.88
C ALA A 56 -3.45 0.47 -2.41
N ILE A 57 -2.27 0.65 -3.05
CA ILE A 57 -2.17 0.68 -4.51
C ILE A 57 -2.65 -0.64 -5.11
N GLN A 58 -2.24 -1.78 -4.55
CA GLN A 58 -2.73 -3.09 -4.98
C GLN A 58 -4.25 -3.14 -4.97
N GLY A 59 -4.86 -2.76 -3.84
CA GLY A 59 -6.30 -2.81 -3.66
C GLY A 59 -7.05 -2.02 -4.72
N PHE A 60 -6.57 -0.82 -5.08
CA PHE A 60 -7.16 -0.01 -6.14
C PHE A 60 -6.85 -0.53 -7.55
N TRP A 61 -5.62 -0.99 -7.77
CA TRP A 61 -5.14 -1.43 -9.08
C TRP A 61 -5.85 -2.69 -9.56
N THR A 62 -6.20 -3.58 -8.64
CA THR A 62 -6.93 -4.82 -8.92
C THR A 62 -8.43 -4.70 -8.67
N ASP A 63 -8.93 -3.49 -8.38
CA ASP A 63 -10.35 -3.29 -8.08
C ASP A 63 -11.19 -3.40 -9.36
N ILE A 64 -12.23 -4.22 -9.28
CA ILE A 64 -13.21 -4.44 -10.34
C ILE A 64 -14.58 -3.89 -9.92
N PHE A 65 -14.93 -3.98 -8.63
CA PHE A 65 -16.28 -3.71 -8.18
C PHE A 65 -16.64 -2.22 -8.24
N ASN A 66 -15.78 -1.33 -7.74
CA ASN A 66 -16.09 0.10 -7.81
C ASN A 66 -16.17 0.58 -9.26
N PRO A 67 -15.22 0.23 -10.16
CA PRO A 67 -15.32 0.56 -11.58
C PRO A 67 -16.62 0.09 -12.24
N VAL A 68 -17.08 -1.13 -11.95
CA VAL A 68 -18.35 -1.65 -12.50
C VAL A 68 -19.55 -0.81 -12.06
N ILE A 69 -19.56 -0.32 -10.83
CA ILE A 69 -20.67 0.48 -10.28
C ILE A 69 -20.65 1.91 -10.84
N TYR A 70 -19.46 2.51 -10.99
CA TYR A 70 -19.33 3.94 -11.30
C TYR A 70 -19.06 4.25 -12.78
N LEU A 71 -18.52 3.32 -13.56
CA LEU A 71 -18.07 3.56 -14.92
C LEU A 71 -19.02 2.94 -15.94
N ASN A 72 -19.71 3.79 -16.69
CA ASN A 72 -20.73 3.37 -17.64
C ASN A 72 -20.23 3.30 -19.09
N THR A 73 -19.07 3.90 -19.39
CA THR A 73 -18.51 3.95 -20.75
C THR A 73 -17.15 3.25 -20.81
N ARG A 74 -16.90 2.55 -21.93
CA ARG A 74 -15.74 1.66 -22.09
C ARG A 74 -14.42 2.43 -22.09
N GLU A 75 -14.43 3.67 -22.56
CA GLU A 75 -13.27 4.56 -22.62
C GLU A 75 -12.72 4.89 -21.22
N ASN A 76 -13.55 4.75 -20.19
CA ASN A 76 -13.18 5.02 -18.81
C ASN A 76 -12.75 3.77 -18.03
N TYR A 77 -12.84 2.58 -18.62
CA TYR A 77 -12.56 1.34 -17.90
C TYR A 77 -11.15 1.29 -17.34
N THR A 78 -11.06 0.86 -16.08
CA THR A 78 -9.77 0.48 -15.49
C THR A 78 -9.21 -0.74 -16.21
N LEU A 79 -7.89 -0.92 -16.13
CA LEU A 79 -7.24 -2.08 -16.73
C LEU A 79 -7.82 -3.40 -16.17
N ALA A 80 -8.06 -3.46 -14.85
CA ALA A 80 -8.68 -4.61 -14.21
C ALA A 80 -10.05 -4.95 -14.81
N LEU A 81 -10.95 -3.97 -14.93
CA LEU A 81 -12.26 -4.16 -15.54
C LEU A 81 -12.15 -4.52 -17.03
N GLY A 82 -11.22 -3.90 -17.76
CA GLY A 82 -10.94 -4.20 -19.16
C GLY A 82 -10.52 -5.66 -19.37
N VAL A 83 -9.59 -6.16 -18.55
CA VAL A 83 -9.12 -7.56 -18.57
C VAL A 83 -10.25 -8.52 -18.23
N THR A 84 -11.05 -8.23 -17.19
CA THR A 84 -12.20 -9.07 -16.82
C THR A 84 -13.22 -9.18 -17.96
N ASN A 85 -13.47 -8.10 -18.69
CA ASN A 85 -14.37 -8.10 -19.85
C ASN A 85 -13.87 -8.91 -21.06
N MET A 86 -12.61 -9.34 -21.07
CA MET A 86 -12.08 -10.24 -22.11
C MET A 86 -12.46 -11.71 -21.89
N ILE A 87 -12.96 -12.04 -20.69
CA ILE A 87 -13.50 -13.36 -20.37
C ILE A 87 -14.91 -13.43 -20.99
N GLY A 88 -15.00 -14.06 -22.15
CA GLY A 88 -16.23 -14.15 -22.93
C GLY A 88 -17.17 -15.24 -22.40
N ALA A 89 -18.49 -15.02 -22.53
CA ALA A 89 -19.51 -15.97 -22.09
C ALA A 89 -19.55 -17.29 -22.90
N GLN A 90 -19.07 -17.28 -24.15
CA GLN A 90 -19.04 -18.46 -25.03
C GLN A 90 -17.62 -18.86 -25.45
N VAL A 91 -16.76 -17.89 -25.80
CA VAL A 91 -15.37 -18.14 -26.20
C VAL A 91 -14.48 -17.08 -25.58
N THR A 92 -13.43 -17.53 -24.88
CA THR A 92 -12.38 -16.67 -24.34
C THR A 92 -11.12 -16.78 -25.18
N ARG A 93 -10.59 -15.65 -25.64
CA ARG A 93 -9.31 -15.60 -26.36
C ARG A 93 -8.17 -15.50 -25.35
N PHE A 94 -7.64 -16.65 -24.94
CA PHE A 94 -6.60 -16.73 -23.91
C PHE A 94 -5.32 -15.98 -24.24
N GLY A 95 -4.88 -15.93 -25.51
CA GLY A 95 -3.66 -15.21 -25.89
C GLY A 95 -3.70 -13.72 -25.48
N PRO A 96 -4.66 -12.92 -26.00
CA PRO A 96 -4.85 -11.54 -25.58
C PRO A 96 -5.11 -11.38 -24.07
N LEU A 97 -5.91 -12.27 -23.47
CA LEU A 97 -6.22 -12.23 -22.03
C LEU A 97 -4.94 -12.35 -21.19
N MET A 98 -4.11 -13.35 -21.48
CA MET A 98 -2.86 -13.59 -20.76
C MET A 98 -1.86 -12.45 -20.96
N ALA A 99 -1.76 -11.90 -22.17
CA ALA A 99 -0.92 -10.74 -22.45
C ALA A 99 -1.35 -9.52 -21.61
N ALA A 100 -2.65 -9.24 -21.53
CA ALA A 100 -3.18 -8.15 -20.73
C ALA A 100 -2.98 -8.38 -19.21
N SER A 101 -3.14 -9.62 -18.73
CA SER A 101 -2.86 -9.99 -17.33
C SER A 101 -1.39 -9.80 -16.95
N VAL A 102 -0.45 -10.13 -17.85
CA VAL A 102 0.98 -9.87 -17.63
C VAL A 102 1.23 -8.37 -17.53
N LEU A 103 0.69 -7.57 -18.45
CA LEU A 103 0.80 -6.11 -18.39
C LEU A 103 0.21 -5.52 -17.10
N MET A 104 -0.90 -6.09 -16.60
CA MET A 104 -1.50 -5.68 -15.34
C MET A 104 -0.60 -5.99 -14.13
N THR A 105 0.26 -6.99 -14.22
CA THR A 105 1.19 -7.37 -13.14
C THR A 105 2.46 -6.50 -13.12
N VAL A 106 2.92 -6.02 -14.27
CA VAL A 106 4.18 -5.26 -14.40
C VAL A 106 4.28 -4.05 -13.44
N PRO A 107 3.27 -3.16 -13.31
CA PRO A 107 3.36 -2.02 -12.39
C PRO A 107 3.49 -2.43 -10.93
N MET A 108 2.88 -3.54 -10.53
CA MET A 108 2.96 -4.06 -9.16
C MET A 108 4.35 -4.59 -8.84
N ILE A 109 4.98 -5.25 -9.82
CA ILE A 109 6.38 -5.68 -9.70
C ILE A 109 7.29 -4.46 -9.55
N LEU A 110 7.13 -3.44 -10.39
CA LEU A 110 7.93 -2.21 -10.31
C LEU A 110 7.75 -1.53 -8.95
N LEU A 111 6.50 -1.40 -8.47
CA LEU A 111 6.19 -0.85 -7.16
C LEU A 111 6.92 -1.62 -6.05
N TYR A 112 6.89 -2.96 -6.09
CA TYR A 112 7.62 -3.78 -5.12
C TYR A 112 9.11 -3.48 -5.13
N PHE A 113 9.74 -3.38 -6.32
CA PHE A 113 11.17 -3.06 -6.42
C PHE A 113 11.56 -1.71 -5.77
N PHE A 114 10.68 -0.71 -5.83
CA PHE A 114 10.92 0.59 -5.16
C PHE A 114 10.75 0.53 -3.64
N VAL A 115 9.89 -0.36 -3.15
CA VAL A 115 9.46 -0.38 -1.76
C VAL A 115 10.19 -1.44 -0.92
N GLN A 116 10.69 -2.52 -1.54
CA GLN A 116 11.32 -3.67 -0.87
C GLN A 116 12.41 -3.31 0.16
N ARG A 117 13.19 -2.24 -0.09
CA ARG A 117 14.26 -1.82 0.83
C ARG A 117 13.72 -1.43 2.21
N TYR A 118 12.58 -0.74 2.24
CA TYR A 118 11.95 -0.29 3.47
C TYR A 118 11.26 -1.44 4.22
N ILE A 119 10.79 -2.44 3.48
CA ILE A 119 10.23 -3.67 4.06
C ILE A 119 11.35 -4.46 4.76
N ALA A 120 12.51 -4.61 4.11
CA ALA A 120 13.67 -5.29 4.69
C ALA A 120 14.20 -4.56 5.95
N GLU A 121 14.34 -3.23 5.91
CA GLU A 121 14.76 -2.42 7.06
C GLU A 121 13.80 -2.55 8.26
N GLY A 122 12.49 -2.61 8.01
CA GLY A 122 11.47 -2.76 9.05
C GLY A 122 11.53 -4.10 9.80
N VAL A 123 11.88 -5.19 9.11
CA VAL A 123 12.05 -6.51 9.73
C VAL A 123 13.28 -6.53 10.65
N VAL A 124 14.38 -5.87 10.26
CA VAL A 124 15.62 -5.83 11.04
C VAL A 124 15.42 -5.12 12.38
N MET A 125 14.69 -4.01 12.42
CA MET A 125 14.40 -3.30 13.68
C MET A 125 13.57 -4.13 14.67
N SER A 126 12.80 -5.11 14.19
CA SER A 126 12.06 -6.06 15.05
C SER A 126 12.93 -7.21 15.58
N GLY A 127 14.05 -7.52 14.92
CA GLY A 127 14.96 -8.61 15.27
C GLY A 127 16.07 -8.25 16.26
N VAL A 128 16.37 -6.96 16.47
CA VAL A 128 17.44 -6.48 17.38
C VAL A 128 16.99 -6.47 18.86
N LYS A 129 15.76 -6.90 19.17
CA LYS A 129 15.26 -7.07 20.55
C LYS A 129 15.61 -8.45 21.16
N GLY A 130 16.75 -9.03 20.79
CA GLY A 130 17.29 -10.28 21.34
C GLY A 130 18.67 -10.06 21.94
#